data_AF-V4S1Z5-F1
#
_entry.id   AF-V4S1Z5-F1
#
_cell.length_a   1.000
_cell.length_b   1.000
_cell.length_c   1.000
_cell.angle_alpha   90.00
_cell.angle_beta   90.00
_cell.angle_gamma   90.00
#
_symmetry.space_group_name_H-M   'P 1'
#
loop_
_entity.id
_entity.type
_entity.pdbx_description
1 polymer ?
#
loop_
_entity_poly.entity_id
_entity_poly.type
_entity_poly.pdbx_seq_one_letter_code
_entity_poly.pdbx_strand_id
1 'polypeptide(L)'
;NGRRVLLQLLHPNCSRYLSPDDLGSLNLSIPSLCAKEGSEVNSEAKNNESSKEMADQEVVAVQADESTSPAENLPLAEGGKKDPRVRRQELLVSSGLAESMIDVCIENAGELLRSNFGKEVLYEVAKGGSDDILCPTLDDKLNTLHETIASLASESKSEASEEEHVLENFHSSRTIRKLVMDCPKFASTLWKNALKGKSEFWAQGHSCKVVTAFLESSDFKVRELAKTELQPLIDSGSLKIPEAKQLPKEV
;
A
#
# COMPACT_ATOMS: atom_id res chain seq x y z
N ASN A 1 14.15 4.65 9.88
CA ASN A 1 12.78 4.21 9.52
C ASN A 1 12.82 3.48 8.17
N GLY A 2 13.29 2.21 8.14
CA GLY A 2 13.63 1.49 6.90
C GLY A 2 12.43 1.13 6.00
N ARG A 3 11.24 0.93 6.58
CA ARG A 3 10.03 0.55 5.83
C ARG A 3 9.67 1.53 4.72
N ARG A 4 9.97 2.82 4.89
CA ARG A 4 9.65 3.86 3.90
C ARG A 4 10.38 3.61 2.57
N VAL A 5 11.60 3.07 2.60
CA VAL A 5 12.35 2.70 1.40
C VAL A 5 11.64 1.56 0.67
N LEU A 6 11.21 0.54 1.41
CA LEU A 6 10.46 -0.59 0.86
C LEU A 6 9.12 -0.13 0.26
N LEU A 7 8.39 0.71 0.99
CA LEU A 7 7.11 1.26 0.55
C LEU A 7 7.28 2.18 -0.67
N GLN A 8 8.38 2.92 -0.78
CA GLN A 8 8.68 3.72 -1.98
C GLN A 8 8.99 2.84 -3.20
N LEU A 9 9.60 1.67 -3.01
CA LEU A 9 9.81 0.70 -4.09
C LEU A 9 8.51 -0.01 -4.49
N LEU A 10 7.67 -0.37 -3.52
CA LEU A 10 6.39 -1.04 -3.77
C LEU A 10 5.34 -0.09 -4.35
N HIS A 11 5.26 1.14 -3.83
CA HIS A 11 4.25 2.14 -4.17
C HIS A 11 4.86 3.55 -4.09
N PRO A 12 5.52 4.01 -5.16
CA PRO A 12 6.23 5.28 -5.16
C PRO A 12 5.31 6.47 -4.87
N ASN A 13 5.82 7.44 -4.12
CA ASN A 13 5.19 8.73 -3.84
C ASN A 13 3.80 8.61 -3.20
N CYS A 14 3.54 7.53 -2.48
CA CYS A 14 2.26 7.31 -1.83
C CYS A 14 2.11 8.23 -0.60
N SER A 15 1.19 9.18 -0.67
CA SER A 15 0.85 10.11 0.42
C SER A 15 0.32 9.42 1.68
N ARG A 16 0.00 8.12 1.59
CA ARG A 16 -0.35 7.30 2.76
C ARG A 16 0.86 7.06 3.69
N TYR A 17 2.05 6.95 3.12
CA TYR A 17 3.25 6.52 3.85
C TYR A 17 4.28 7.65 4.00
N LEU A 18 4.21 8.64 3.12
CA LEU A 18 5.10 9.79 3.05
C LEU A 18 4.29 11.07 3.28
N SER A 19 4.76 11.91 4.20
CA SER A 19 4.14 13.23 4.41
C SER A 19 4.38 14.15 3.20
N PRO A 20 3.64 15.26 3.08
CA PRO A 20 3.93 16.28 2.06
C PRO A 20 5.38 16.75 2.09
N ASP A 21 5.98 16.91 3.28
CA ASP A 21 7.39 17.27 3.43
C ASP A 21 8.34 16.16 2.95
N ASP A 22 8.03 14.90 3.23
CA ASP A 22 8.79 13.75 2.72
C ASP A 22 8.76 13.75 1.18
N LEU A 23 7.59 13.96 0.58
CA LEU A 23 7.41 14.01 -0.88
C LEU A 23 8.11 15.22 -1.51
N GLY A 24 8.02 16.39 -0.87
CA GLY A 24 8.73 17.60 -1.30
C GLY A 24 10.24 17.38 -1.28
N SER A 25 10.76 16.71 -0.25
CA SER A 25 12.19 16.40 -0.11
C SER A 25 12.70 15.45 -1.20
N LEU A 26 11.88 14.49 -1.65
CA LEU A 26 12.24 13.56 -2.74
C LEU A 26 12.34 14.25 -4.11
N ASN A 27 11.67 15.39 -4.28
CA ASN A 27 11.68 16.16 -5.51
C ASN A 27 12.76 17.24 -5.55
N LEU A 28 13.57 17.38 -4.50
CA LEU A 28 14.67 18.33 -4.46
C LEU A 28 15.77 17.88 -5.44
N SER A 29 16.13 18.77 -6.35
CA SER A 29 17.33 18.61 -7.17
C SER A 29 18.56 18.62 -6.29
N ILE A 30 19.43 17.63 -6.44
CA ILE A 30 20.72 17.57 -5.76
C ILE A 30 21.77 18.06 -6.76
N PRO A 31 22.33 19.28 -6.60
CA PRO A 31 23.23 19.87 -7.60
C PRO A 31 24.43 18.99 -7.95
N SER A 32 24.94 18.23 -6.98
CA SER A 32 26.06 17.30 -7.18
C SER A 32 25.72 16.08 -8.05
N LEU A 33 24.44 15.71 -8.16
CA LEU A 33 23.95 14.64 -9.02
C LEU A 33 23.50 15.15 -10.41
N CYS A 34 23.18 16.44 -10.51
CA CYS A 34 22.83 17.10 -11.76
C CYS A 34 24.05 17.53 -12.60
N ALA A 35 25.25 17.54 -12.01
CA ALA A 35 26.50 17.88 -12.70
C ALA A 35 27.06 16.69 -13.51
N LYS A 36 26.33 16.22 -14.52
CA LYS A 36 26.88 15.38 -15.60
C LYS A 36 26.28 15.73 -16.96
N GLU A 37 26.24 17.02 -17.29
CA GLU A 37 26.07 17.49 -18.66
C GLU A 37 27.06 18.63 -18.91
N GLY A 38 28.12 18.32 -19.68
CA GLY A 38 29.03 19.31 -20.24
C GLY A 38 30.37 19.50 -19.53
N SER A 39 31.25 18.49 -19.51
CA SER A 39 32.70 18.75 -19.45
C SER A 39 33.49 17.59 -20.08
N GLU A 40 33.36 17.45 -21.40
CA GLU A 40 34.51 17.09 -22.22
C GLU A 40 35.13 18.40 -22.71
N VAL A 41 35.91 19.07 -21.85
CA VAL A 41 36.87 20.07 -22.33
C VAL A 41 38.22 19.77 -21.68
N ASN A 42 39.07 19.23 -22.53
CA ASN A 42 40.51 19.19 -22.39
C ASN A 42 41.04 20.62 -22.12
N SER A 43 41.65 20.86 -20.97
CA SER A 43 42.68 21.90 -20.83
C SER A 43 43.50 21.67 -19.55
N GLU A 44 44.72 21.18 -19.77
CA GLU A 44 45.85 21.39 -18.86
C GLU A 44 46.01 22.89 -18.59
N ALA A 45 46.04 23.32 -17.32
CA ALA A 45 46.91 24.40 -16.85
C ALA A 45 46.88 24.54 -15.31
N LYS A 46 48.07 24.81 -14.79
CA LYS A 46 48.51 24.90 -13.39
C LYS A 46 47.91 26.07 -12.58
N ASN A 47 47.95 25.89 -11.25
CA ASN A 47 48.19 26.86 -10.16
C ASN A 47 47.37 28.15 -10.07
N ASN A 48 46.68 28.40 -8.94
CA ASN A 48 47.25 29.11 -7.77
C ASN A 48 46.24 29.30 -6.62
N GLU A 49 46.81 29.63 -5.46
CA GLU A 49 46.31 29.72 -4.09
C GLU A 49 45.14 30.68 -3.77
N SER A 50 44.30 30.23 -2.83
CA SER A 50 43.84 30.85 -1.57
C SER A 50 43.56 32.38 -1.48
N SER A 51 42.34 32.75 -1.08
CA SER A 51 42.01 33.46 0.20
C SER A 51 40.71 34.30 0.15
N LYS A 52 39.81 34.09 1.15
CA LYS A 52 38.93 35.07 1.87
C LYS A 52 37.85 35.85 1.09
N GLU A 53 36.70 36.30 1.61
CA GLU A 53 35.95 36.30 2.89
C GLU A 53 34.50 36.79 2.57
N MET A 54 33.51 36.26 3.30
CA MET A 54 32.22 36.83 3.81
C MET A 54 31.46 37.98 3.08
N ALA A 55 30.13 37.80 2.91
CA ALA A 55 29.11 38.83 3.21
C ALA A 55 27.66 38.28 3.20
N ASP A 56 26.93 38.56 4.28
CA ASP A 56 25.50 38.35 4.53
C ASP A 56 24.55 39.05 3.54
N GLN A 57 23.35 38.49 3.35
CA GLN A 57 22.11 39.30 3.43
C GLN A 57 20.82 38.48 3.62
N GLU A 58 19.96 39.08 4.42
CA GLU A 58 18.83 38.56 5.19
C GLU A 58 17.47 38.59 4.46
N VAL A 59 16.59 37.66 4.87
CA VAL A 59 15.11 37.62 4.92
C VAL A 59 14.23 38.53 4.06
N VAL A 60 13.19 37.94 3.42
CA VAL A 60 11.80 38.43 3.57
C VAL A 60 10.81 37.25 3.53
N ALA A 61 10.04 37.11 4.61
CA ALA A 61 8.86 36.25 4.71
C ALA A 61 7.62 36.98 4.17
N VAL A 62 6.76 36.29 3.43
CA VAL A 62 5.36 36.71 3.23
C VAL A 62 4.46 35.49 3.37
N GLN A 63 3.66 35.50 4.44
CA GLN A 63 2.47 34.67 4.61
C GLN A 63 1.32 35.26 3.78
N ALA A 64 0.51 34.40 3.15
CA ALA A 64 -0.94 34.58 3.11
C ALA A 64 -1.63 33.24 2.81
N ASP A 65 -2.55 32.93 3.71
CA ASP A 65 -3.52 31.85 3.78
C ASP A 65 -4.60 32.01 2.69
N GLU A 66 -5.08 30.93 2.07
CA GLU A 66 -6.50 30.62 1.87
C GLU A 66 -6.68 29.32 1.03
N SER A 67 -7.55 28.46 1.54
CA SER A 67 -7.98 27.16 1.04
C SER A 67 -8.48 27.14 -0.42
N THR A 68 -8.07 26.14 -1.20
CA THR A 68 -8.92 25.32 -2.10
C THR A 68 -8.11 24.09 -2.52
N SER A 69 -8.67 22.88 -2.42
CA SER A 69 -8.05 21.69 -3.00
C SER A 69 -8.10 21.75 -4.53
N PRO A 70 -6.99 21.40 -5.19
CA PRO A 70 -7.13 20.49 -6.33
C PRO A 70 -6.04 19.43 -6.32
N ALA A 71 -6.31 18.31 -6.98
CA ALA A 71 -5.37 17.24 -7.22
C ALA A 71 -4.05 17.80 -7.81
N GLU A 72 -3.03 17.97 -6.97
CA GLU A 72 -1.73 18.42 -7.42
C GLU A 72 -0.97 17.24 -8.03
N ASN A 73 -0.89 17.28 -9.36
CA ASN A 73 0.17 16.63 -10.11
C ASN A 73 1.51 17.12 -9.56
N LEU A 74 2.04 16.45 -8.54
CA LEU A 74 3.41 16.69 -8.10
C LEU A 74 4.33 16.38 -9.29
N PRO A 75 5.19 17.32 -9.71
CA PRO A 75 6.10 17.08 -10.82
C PRO A 75 7.00 15.89 -10.45
N LEU A 76 6.96 14.83 -11.26
CA LEU A 76 7.94 13.75 -11.15
C LEU A 76 9.31 14.39 -11.37
N ALA A 77 10.19 14.28 -10.37
CA ALA A 77 11.59 14.65 -10.55
C ALA A 77 12.17 13.88 -11.74
N GLU A 78 12.37 14.58 -12.85
CA GLU A 78 12.93 14.08 -14.11
C GLU A 78 14.46 13.92 -13.96
N GLY A 79 14.87 13.08 -13.00
CA GLY A 79 16.27 13.02 -12.53
C GLY A 79 17.10 11.89 -13.13
N GLY A 80 16.55 11.05 -14.02
CA GLY A 80 17.33 9.96 -14.60
C GLY A 80 16.82 9.51 -15.96
N LYS A 81 17.75 9.33 -16.90
CA LYS A 81 17.51 8.92 -18.30
C LYS A 81 16.73 7.60 -18.45
N LYS A 82 16.70 6.79 -17.38
CA LYS A 82 16.01 5.50 -17.34
C LYS A 82 14.62 5.64 -16.77
N ASP A 83 13.66 5.09 -17.50
CA ASP A 83 12.25 4.99 -17.10
C ASP A 83 12.11 4.53 -15.63
N PRO A 84 11.33 5.25 -14.79
CA PRO A 84 11.16 4.93 -13.39
C PRO A 84 10.63 3.51 -13.13
N ARG A 85 9.70 3.04 -13.98
CA ARG A 85 9.11 1.70 -13.83
C ARG A 85 10.13 0.62 -14.15
N VAL A 86 10.93 0.78 -15.19
CA VAL A 86 12.02 -0.16 -15.52
C VAL A 86 13.07 -0.20 -14.40
N ARG A 87 13.46 0.96 -13.86
CA ARG A 87 14.39 1.02 -12.72
C ARG A 87 13.83 0.29 -11.50
N ARG A 88 12.54 0.50 -11.20
CA ARG A 88 11.83 -0.18 -10.11
C ARG A 88 11.78 -1.69 -10.34
N GLN A 89 11.51 -2.15 -11.56
CA GLN A 89 11.52 -3.57 -11.92
C GLN A 89 12.88 -4.22 -11.65
N GLU A 90 13.97 -3.54 -12.00
CA GLU A 90 15.33 -4.05 -11.77
C GLU A 90 15.67 -4.13 -10.28
N LEU A 91 15.41 -3.04 -9.55
CA LEU A 91 15.74 -2.94 -8.13
C LEU A 91 14.87 -3.82 -7.24
N LEU A 92 13.59 -3.96 -7.58
CA LEU A 92 12.62 -4.67 -6.76
C LEU A 92 12.47 -6.14 -7.18
N VAL A 93 12.29 -6.41 -8.47
CA VAL A 93 11.96 -7.76 -8.95
C VAL A 93 13.21 -8.51 -9.42
N SER A 94 14.00 -7.89 -10.29
CA SER A 94 15.15 -8.57 -10.92
C SER A 94 16.30 -8.82 -9.94
N SER A 95 16.37 -8.05 -8.85
CA SER A 95 17.32 -8.23 -7.76
C SER A 95 16.99 -9.41 -6.83
N GLY A 96 15.77 -9.98 -6.93
CA GLY A 96 15.25 -10.96 -5.97
C GLY A 96 14.70 -10.35 -4.67
N LEU A 97 14.78 -9.02 -4.48
CA LEU A 97 14.32 -8.37 -3.26
C LEU A 97 12.82 -8.63 -2.99
N ALA A 98 11.98 -8.48 -4.01
CA ALA A 98 10.54 -8.71 -3.89
C ALA A 98 10.22 -10.16 -3.53
N GLU A 99 10.95 -11.12 -4.10
CA GLU A 99 10.77 -12.52 -3.78
C GLU A 99 11.07 -12.79 -2.30
N SER A 100 12.22 -12.32 -1.81
CA SER A 100 12.56 -12.42 -0.38
C SER A 100 11.56 -11.70 0.53
N MET A 101 11.02 -10.55 0.09
CA MET A 101 9.99 -9.84 0.84
C MET A 101 8.68 -10.63 0.93
N ILE A 102 8.27 -11.29 -0.15
CA ILE A 102 7.09 -12.16 -0.14
C ILE A 102 7.31 -13.34 0.80
N ASP A 103 8.48 -13.98 0.75
CA ASP A 103 8.81 -15.11 1.63
C ASP A 103 8.74 -14.71 3.11
N VAL A 104 9.34 -13.56 3.48
CA VAL A 104 9.23 -12.99 4.83
C VAL A 104 7.78 -12.68 5.21
N CYS A 105 6.98 -12.16 4.27
CA CYS A 105 5.55 -11.90 4.50
C CYS A 105 4.76 -13.18 4.73
N ILE A 106 5.08 -14.27 4.03
CA ILE A 106 4.45 -15.58 4.21
C ILE A 106 4.80 -16.14 5.59
N GLU A 107 6.09 -16.17 5.93
CA GLU A 107 6.59 -16.73 7.20
C GLU A 107 6.05 -15.98 8.42
N ASN A 108 5.90 -14.65 8.32
CA ASN A 108 5.58 -13.78 9.45
C ASN A 108 4.20 -13.08 9.30
N ALA A 109 3.30 -13.65 8.50
CA ALA A 109 2.04 -13.00 8.13
C ALA A 109 1.21 -12.56 9.35
N GLY A 110 1.10 -13.41 10.38
CA GLY A 110 0.33 -13.13 11.58
C GLY A 110 0.86 -11.93 12.37
N GLU A 111 2.17 -11.88 12.61
CA GLU A 111 2.82 -10.78 13.31
C GLU A 111 2.76 -9.47 12.50
N LEU A 112 3.04 -9.55 11.20
CA LEU A 112 3.03 -8.38 10.32
C LEU A 112 1.64 -7.75 10.21
N LEU A 113 0.58 -8.56 10.07
CA LEU A 113 -0.80 -8.08 10.01
C LEU A 113 -1.21 -7.32 11.28
N ARG A 114 -0.78 -7.79 12.44
CA ARG A 114 -1.08 -7.18 13.75
C ARG A 114 -0.14 -6.02 14.09
N SER A 115 0.98 -5.88 13.39
CA SER A 115 1.95 -4.80 13.62
C SER A 115 1.42 -3.45 13.17
N ASN A 116 1.75 -2.38 13.91
CA ASN A 116 1.40 -1.02 13.52
C ASN A 116 2.04 -0.63 12.16
N PHE A 117 3.22 -1.16 11.85
CA PHE A 117 3.96 -0.80 10.63
C PHE A 117 4.10 -1.96 9.65
N GLY A 118 4.20 -3.19 10.14
CA GLY A 118 4.35 -4.38 9.28
C GLY A 118 3.18 -4.54 8.30
N LYS A 119 1.97 -4.16 8.75
CA LYS A 119 0.74 -4.24 7.95
C LYS A 119 0.80 -3.43 6.65
N GLU A 120 1.54 -2.33 6.63
CA GLU A 120 1.67 -1.47 5.45
C GLU A 120 2.47 -2.16 4.36
N VAL A 121 3.60 -2.78 4.74
CA VAL A 121 4.45 -3.53 3.81
C VAL A 121 3.72 -4.77 3.31
N LEU A 122 3.12 -5.55 4.23
CA LEU A 122 2.36 -6.74 3.87
C LEU A 122 1.19 -6.41 2.93
N TYR A 123 0.49 -5.29 3.17
CA TYR A 123 -0.57 -4.83 2.27
C TYR A 123 -0.07 -4.54 0.86
N GLU A 124 1.00 -3.75 0.71
CA GLU A 124 1.49 -3.40 -0.63
C GLU A 124 2.07 -4.62 -1.35
N VAL A 125 2.72 -5.55 -0.62
CA VAL A 125 3.19 -6.82 -1.19
C VAL A 125 2.01 -7.69 -1.62
N ALA A 126 1.05 -7.94 -0.74
CA ALA A 126 -0.11 -8.79 -1.04
C ALA A 126 -0.99 -8.22 -2.16
N LYS A 127 -1.02 -6.90 -2.31
CA LYS A 127 -1.70 -6.24 -3.44
C LYS A 127 -0.97 -6.45 -4.77
N GLY A 128 0.33 -6.75 -4.76
CA GLY A 128 1.17 -6.91 -5.96
C GLY A 128 2.02 -5.67 -6.31
N GLY A 129 2.11 -4.70 -5.38
CA GLY A 129 2.74 -3.40 -5.61
C GLY A 129 1.93 -2.48 -6.52
N SER A 130 2.38 -1.25 -6.68
CA SER A 130 1.82 -0.30 -7.65
C SER A 130 2.02 -0.80 -9.07
N ASP A 131 1.02 -0.58 -9.92
CA ASP A 131 1.00 -1.00 -11.33
C ASP A 131 1.18 -2.51 -11.50
N ASP A 132 0.76 -3.27 -10.47
CA ASP A 132 0.84 -4.73 -10.37
C ASP A 132 2.26 -5.26 -10.68
N ILE A 133 3.29 -4.52 -10.31
CA ILE A 133 4.68 -4.78 -10.72
C ILE A 133 5.19 -6.17 -10.29
N LEU A 134 4.64 -6.74 -9.22
CA LEU A 134 5.03 -8.07 -8.73
C LEU A 134 4.31 -9.20 -9.47
N CYS A 135 3.10 -8.97 -9.97
CA CYS A 135 2.24 -10.00 -10.53
C CYS A 135 2.85 -10.75 -11.74
N PRO A 136 3.52 -10.10 -12.73
CA PRO A 136 4.04 -10.81 -13.91
C PRO A 136 5.06 -11.91 -13.61
N THR A 137 5.77 -11.84 -12.50
CA THR A 137 6.88 -12.76 -12.18
C THR A 137 6.64 -13.57 -10.92
N LEU A 138 5.84 -13.06 -9.97
CA LEU A 138 5.72 -13.61 -8.63
C LEU A 138 4.27 -14.01 -8.27
N ASP A 139 3.39 -14.16 -9.27
CA ASP A 139 1.96 -14.47 -9.06
C ASP A 139 1.73 -15.70 -8.17
N ASP A 140 2.47 -16.78 -8.40
CA ASP A 140 2.34 -18.01 -7.61
C ASP A 140 2.69 -17.79 -6.13
N LYS A 141 3.75 -17.03 -5.85
CA LYS A 141 4.13 -16.69 -4.47
C LYS A 141 3.13 -15.73 -3.81
N LEU A 142 2.57 -14.79 -4.57
CA LEU A 142 1.49 -13.93 -4.09
C LEU A 142 0.24 -14.76 -3.74
N ASN A 143 -0.07 -15.80 -4.53
CA ASN A 143 -1.16 -16.72 -4.21
C ASN A 143 -0.92 -17.45 -2.89
N THR A 144 0.30 -17.95 -2.68
CA THR A 144 0.70 -18.55 -1.40
C THR A 144 0.50 -17.58 -0.24
N LEU A 145 0.92 -16.32 -0.38
CA LEU A 145 0.69 -15.29 0.64
C LEU A 145 -0.81 -15.06 0.91
N HIS A 146 -1.63 -15.02 -0.14
CA HIS A 146 -3.09 -14.89 0.01
C HIS A 146 -3.68 -16.08 0.76
N GLU A 147 -3.23 -17.29 0.44
CA GLU A 147 -3.65 -18.52 1.11
C GLU A 147 -3.21 -18.55 2.58
N THR A 148 -2.00 -18.10 2.89
CA THR A 148 -1.49 -17.98 4.27
C THR A 148 -2.35 -17.02 5.09
N ILE A 149 -2.63 -15.82 4.57
CA ILE A 149 -3.48 -14.83 5.26
C ILE A 149 -4.90 -15.38 5.44
N ALA A 150 -5.45 -16.05 4.42
CA ALA A 150 -6.77 -16.66 4.52
C ALA A 150 -6.80 -17.82 5.53
N SER A 151 -5.72 -18.59 5.64
CA SER A 151 -5.58 -19.65 6.63
C SER A 151 -5.60 -19.09 8.05
N LEU A 152 -4.83 -18.03 8.31
CA LEU A 152 -4.87 -17.30 9.60
C LEU A 152 -6.27 -16.78 9.92
N ALA A 153 -7.02 -16.29 8.92
CA ALA A 153 -8.38 -15.82 9.11
C ALA A 153 -9.41 -16.95 9.29
N SER A 154 -9.06 -18.19 8.94
CA SER A 154 -9.93 -19.36 9.06
C SER A 154 -9.85 -20.03 10.44
N GLU A 155 -8.82 -19.69 11.23
CA GLU A 155 -8.60 -20.18 12.58
C GLU A 155 -9.80 -19.90 13.48
N SER A 156 -10.02 -20.77 14.47
CA SER A 156 -11.05 -20.52 15.47
C SER A 156 -10.63 -19.38 16.38
N LYS A 157 -11.59 -18.52 16.75
CA LYS A 157 -11.40 -17.56 17.84
C LYS A 157 -11.07 -18.33 19.12
N SER A 158 -9.84 -18.20 19.59
CA SER A 158 -9.41 -18.80 20.85
C SER A 158 -9.47 -17.76 21.96
N GLU A 159 -10.40 -17.92 22.88
CA GLU A 159 -10.50 -17.08 24.10
C GLU A 159 -9.30 -17.29 25.05
N ALA A 160 -8.49 -18.34 24.83
CA ALA A 160 -7.30 -18.64 25.62
C ALA A 160 -6.00 -18.03 25.03
N SER A 161 -6.07 -17.43 23.85
CA SER A 161 -4.95 -16.73 23.22
C SER A 161 -4.88 -15.29 23.74
N GLU A 162 -3.69 -14.84 24.12
CA GLU A 162 -3.46 -13.41 24.41
C GLU A 162 -3.56 -12.54 23.14
N GLU A 163 -3.37 -13.16 21.96
CA GLU A 163 -3.48 -12.47 20.68
C GLU A 163 -4.91 -12.50 20.14
N GLU A 164 -5.43 -11.31 19.80
CA GLU A 164 -6.69 -11.15 19.10
C GLU A 164 -6.67 -11.84 17.72
N HIS A 165 -7.81 -12.40 17.33
CA HIS A 165 -8.02 -13.01 16.03
C HIS A 165 -7.79 -11.98 14.90
N VAL A 166 -7.20 -12.38 13.77
CA VAL A 166 -6.81 -11.45 12.70
C VAL A 166 -7.99 -10.69 12.07
N LEU A 167 -9.20 -11.24 12.11
CA LEU A 167 -10.40 -10.52 11.65
C LEU A 167 -10.94 -9.50 12.67
N GLU A 168 -10.55 -9.59 13.93
CA GLU A 168 -11.00 -8.69 15.00
C GLU A 168 -9.93 -7.68 15.43
N ASN A 169 -8.64 -8.01 15.24
CA ASN A 169 -7.57 -7.14 15.66
C ASN A 169 -7.58 -5.79 14.93
N PHE A 170 -7.28 -4.72 15.67
CA PHE A 170 -7.40 -3.34 15.20
C PHE A 170 -6.62 -3.06 13.90
N HIS A 171 -5.41 -3.60 13.77
CA HIS A 171 -4.54 -3.36 12.63
C HIS A 171 -4.83 -4.31 11.46
N SER A 172 -4.97 -5.60 11.75
CA SER A 172 -5.17 -6.62 10.71
C SER A 172 -6.54 -6.52 10.05
N SER A 173 -7.62 -6.31 10.82
CA SER A 173 -8.99 -6.20 10.27
C SER A 173 -9.12 -5.08 9.23
N ARG A 174 -8.51 -3.92 9.51
CA ARG A 174 -8.46 -2.78 8.58
C ARG A 174 -7.67 -3.10 7.32
N THR A 175 -6.56 -3.82 7.49
CA THR A 175 -5.67 -4.20 6.39
C THR A 175 -6.34 -5.24 5.48
N ILE A 176 -6.95 -6.27 6.06
CA ILE A 176 -7.69 -7.32 5.35
C ILE A 176 -8.90 -6.73 4.62
N ARG A 177 -9.70 -5.89 5.30
CA ARG A 177 -10.81 -5.15 4.65
C ARG A 177 -10.33 -4.41 3.41
N LYS A 178 -9.19 -3.73 3.53
CA LYS A 178 -8.61 -2.95 2.44
C LYS A 178 -8.17 -3.85 1.29
N LEU A 179 -7.50 -4.97 1.57
CA LEU A 179 -7.13 -5.96 0.54
C LEU A 179 -8.35 -6.54 -0.18
N VAL A 180 -9.46 -6.79 0.52
CA VAL A 180 -10.71 -7.24 -0.13
C VAL A 180 -11.21 -6.25 -1.18
N MET A 181 -11.11 -4.94 -0.90
CA MET A 181 -11.54 -3.91 -1.85
C MET A 181 -10.57 -3.71 -3.00
N ASP A 182 -9.27 -3.85 -2.75
CA ASP A 182 -8.22 -3.46 -3.69
C ASP A 182 -7.63 -4.64 -4.48
N CYS A 183 -7.88 -5.88 -4.08
CA CYS A 183 -7.35 -7.10 -4.70
C CYS A 183 -8.42 -8.19 -4.83
N PRO A 184 -9.11 -8.28 -6.00
CA PRO A 184 -10.17 -9.27 -6.23
C PRO A 184 -9.74 -10.73 -6.07
N LYS A 185 -8.47 -11.03 -6.39
CA LYS A 185 -7.88 -12.37 -6.24
C LYS A 185 -7.80 -12.76 -4.77
N PHE A 186 -7.22 -11.89 -3.95
CA PHE A 186 -7.19 -12.06 -2.50
C PHE A 186 -8.60 -12.19 -1.92
N ALA A 187 -9.54 -11.33 -2.32
CA ALA A 187 -10.92 -11.38 -1.85
C ALA A 187 -11.56 -12.76 -2.10
N SER A 188 -11.38 -13.30 -3.30
CA SER A 188 -11.88 -14.62 -3.68
C SER A 188 -11.26 -15.74 -2.82
N THR A 189 -9.95 -15.68 -2.59
CA THR A 189 -9.23 -16.64 -1.74
C THR A 189 -9.69 -16.56 -0.28
N LEU A 190 -9.77 -15.36 0.29
CA LEU A 190 -10.23 -15.13 1.66
C LEU A 190 -11.65 -15.65 1.86
N TRP A 191 -12.55 -15.34 0.93
CA TRP A 191 -13.93 -15.80 1.04
C TRP A 191 -14.03 -17.32 1.04
N LYS A 192 -13.40 -17.96 0.05
CA LYS A 192 -13.42 -19.41 -0.12
C LYS A 192 -12.87 -20.12 1.11
N ASN A 193 -11.77 -19.62 1.68
CA ASN A 193 -11.01 -20.36 2.70
C ASN A 193 -11.40 -19.97 4.13
N ALA A 194 -11.92 -18.76 4.38
CA ALA A 194 -12.15 -18.26 5.74
C ALA A 194 -13.60 -17.86 6.04
N LEU A 195 -14.35 -17.30 5.07
CA LEU A 195 -15.62 -16.63 5.36
C LEU A 195 -16.86 -17.40 4.90
N LYS A 196 -16.77 -18.16 3.81
CA LYS A 196 -17.92 -18.88 3.25
C LYS A 196 -18.49 -19.87 4.28
N GLY A 197 -19.78 -19.74 4.56
CA GLY A 197 -20.51 -20.50 5.58
C GLY A 197 -20.27 -20.04 7.02
N LYS A 198 -19.49 -18.97 7.23
CA LYS A 198 -19.16 -18.40 8.54
C LYS A 198 -19.46 -16.90 8.61
N SER A 199 -20.11 -16.32 7.59
CA SER A 199 -20.34 -14.87 7.52
C SER A 199 -21.17 -14.33 8.68
N GLU A 200 -22.17 -15.08 9.16
CA GLU A 200 -23.00 -14.68 10.31
C GLU A 200 -22.17 -14.50 11.59
N PHE A 201 -21.23 -15.41 11.85
CA PHE A 201 -20.32 -15.34 13.00
C PHE A 201 -19.43 -14.09 12.92
N TRP A 202 -18.97 -13.75 11.71
CA TRP A 202 -18.12 -12.58 11.47
C TRP A 202 -18.90 -11.29 11.16
N ALA A 203 -20.23 -11.29 11.26
CA ALA A 203 -21.08 -10.12 10.98
C ALA A 203 -21.14 -9.11 12.14
N GLN A 204 -20.31 -9.27 13.17
CA GLN A 204 -20.32 -8.44 14.39
C GLN A 204 -18.94 -7.85 14.69
N GLY A 205 -18.85 -6.92 15.64
CA GLY A 205 -17.56 -6.37 16.09
C GLY A 205 -16.72 -5.69 15.01
N HIS A 206 -15.39 -5.89 15.02
CA HIS A 206 -14.49 -5.35 13.99
C HIS A 206 -14.50 -6.17 12.69
N SER A 207 -14.75 -7.48 12.79
CA SER A 207 -14.79 -8.41 11.66
C SER A 207 -15.94 -8.11 10.69
N CYS A 208 -17.04 -7.51 11.18
CA CYS A 208 -18.14 -7.09 10.32
C CYS A 208 -17.69 -6.17 9.19
N LYS A 209 -16.70 -5.30 9.42
CA LYS A 209 -16.18 -4.38 8.40
C LYS A 209 -15.45 -5.12 7.28
N VAL A 210 -14.84 -6.27 7.58
CA VAL A 210 -14.21 -7.14 6.57
C VAL A 210 -15.29 -7.83 5.74
N VAL A 211 -16.33 -8.36 6.38
CA VAL A 211 -17.46 -9.00 5.69
C VAL A 211 -18.19 -8.02 4.78
N THR A 212 -18.53 -6.82 5.29
CA THR A 212 -19.19 -5.77 4.51
C THR A 212 -18.34 -5.28 3.32
N ALA A 213 -17.00 -5.39 3.40
CA ALA A 213 -16.10 -4.98 2.32
C ALA A 213 -16.39 -5.70 0.99
N PHE A 214 -16.89 -6.95 1.04
CA PHE A 214 -17.27 -7.70 -0.15
C PHE A 214 -18.43 -7.04 -0.90
N LEU A 215 -19.38 -6.45 -0.18
CA LEU A 215 -20.51 -5.70 -0.75
C LEU A 215 -20.06 -4.33 -1.28
N GLU A 216 -19.04 -3.74 -0.65
CA GLU A 216 -18.50 -2.43 -1.00
C GLU A 216 -17.54 -2.46 -2.20
N SER A 217 -16.99 -3.63 -2.53
CA SER A 217 -16.01 -3.81 -3.60
C SER A 217 -16.51 -3.26 -4.94
N SER A 218 -15.62 -2.64 -5.71
CA SER A 218 -15.90 -2.20 -7.08
C SER A 218 -15.98 -3.38 -8.06
N ASP A 219 -15.33 -4.50 -7.75
CA ASP A 219 -15.34 -5.70 -8.57
C ASP A 219 -16.70 -6.43 -8.45
N PHE A 220 -17.38 -6.60 -9.59
CA PHE A 220 -18.69 -7.25 -9.64
C PHE A 220 -18.63 -8.72 -9.21
N LYS A 221 -17.57 -9.45 -9.56
CA LYS A 221 -17.42 -10.87 -9.20
C LYS A 221 -17.24 -11.03 -7.70
N VAL A 222 -16.49 -10.13 -7.06
CA VAL A 222 -16.33 -10.12 -5.60
C VAL A 222 -17.67 -9.88 -4.90
N ARG A 223 -18.49 -8.94 -5.39
CA ARG A 223 -19.83 -8.68 -4.83
C ARG A 223 -20.75 -9.89 -4.98
N GLU A 224 -20.86 -10.45 -6.19
CA GLU A 224 -21.76 -11.58 -6.46
C GLU A 224 -21.37 -12.83 -5.67
N LEU A 225 -20.08 -13.05 -5.46
CA LEU A 225 -19.55 -14.19 -4.71
C LEU A 225 -20.01 -14.22 -3.24
N ALA A 226 -20.24 -13.05 -2.63
CA ALA A 226 -20.71 -12.94 -1.25
C ALA A 226 -22.22 -12.72 -1.12
N LYS A 227 -22.87 -12.20 -2.16
CA LYS A 227 -24.26 -11.72 -2.15
C LYS A 227 -25.26 -12.71 -1.56
N THR A 228 -25.24 -13.97 -2.02
CA THR A 228 -26.20 -14.99 -1.58
C THR A 228 -26.13 -15.26 -0.08
N GLU A 229 -24.92 -15.23 0.50
CA GLU A 229 -24.75 -15.50 1.93
C GLU A 229 -25.00 -14.25 2.80
N LEU A 230 -24.66 -13.06 2.27
CA LEU A 230 -24.79 -11.81 3.02
C LEU A 230 -26.19 -11.18 2.94
N GLN A 231 -26.98 -11.48 1.92
CA GLN A 231 -28.31 -10.88 1.74
C GLN A 231 -29.23 -11.11 2.96
N PRO A 232 -29.36 -12.33 3.52
CA PRO A 232 -30.19 -12.56 4.71
C PRO A 232 -29.73 -11.75 5.93
N LEU A 233 -28.41 -11.52 6.07
CA LEU A 233 -27.82 -10.73 7.17
C LEU A 233 -28.08 -9.23 7.01
N ILE A 234 -28.26 -8.76 5.78
CA ILE A 234 -28.69 -7.40 5.49
C ILE A 234 -30.17 -7.26 5.83
N ASP A 235 -30.99 -8.22 5.39
CA ASP A 235 -32.43 -8.21 5.59
C ASP A 235 -32.81 -8.29 7.09
N SER A 236 -32.02 -9.02 7.89
CA SER A 236 -32.16 -9.07 9.36
C SER A 236 -31.62 -7.83 10.08
N GLY A 237 -30.93 -6.93 9.38
CA GLY A 237 -30.28 -5.74 9.93
C GLY A 237 -28.96 -6.00 10.66
N SER A 238 -28.43 -7.24 10.61
CA SER A 238 -27.14 -7.61 11.20
C SER A 238 -25.96 -6.97 10.47
N LEU A 239 -26.06 -6.81 9.16
CA LEU A 239 -25.11 -6.07 8.33
C LEU A 239 -25.74 -4.78 7.79
N LYS A 240 -25.04 -3.66 7.94
CA LYS A 240 -25.43 -2.38 7.35
C LYS A 240 -24.70 -2.19 6.03
N ILE A 241 -25.45 -1.92 4.95
CA ILE A 241 -24.87 -1.43 3.70
C ILE A 241 -24.61 0.08 3.86
N PRO A 242 -23.43 0.61 3.51
CA PRO A 242 -23.22 2.05 3.46
C PRO A 242 -24.16 2.70 2.44
N GLU A 243 -24.87 3.75 2.87
CA GLU A 243 -25.93 4.44 2.12
C GLU A 243 -25.49 4.97 0.74
N ALA A 244 -24.19 5.14 0.51
CA ALA A 244 -23.62 5.69 -0.73
C ALA A 244 -23.75 4.79 -1.99
N LYS A 245 -24.29 3.57 -1.88
CA LYS A 245 -24.43 2.63 -3.01
C LYS A 245 -25.76 1.86 -3.04
N GLN A 246 -26.82 2.40 -2.44
CA GLN A 246 -28.16 1.91 -2.77
C GLN A 246 -28.44 2.27 -4.23
N LEU A 247 -28.23 1.32 -5.14
CA LEU A 247 -28.70 1.43 -6.51
C LEU A 247 -30.19 1.82 -6.47
N PRO A 248 -30.64 2.76 -7.31
CA PRO A 248 -32.06 3.10 -7.35
C PRO A 248 -32.83 1.82 -7.62
N LYS A 249 -33.82 1.51 -6.77
CA LYS A 249 -34.82 0.51 -7.10
C LYS A 249 -35.50 1.00 -8.38
N GLU A 250 -35.34 0.28 -9.48
CA GLU A 250 -36.17 0.50 -10.66
C GLU A 250 -37.63 0.34 -10.23
N VAL A 251 -38.40 1.42 -10.43
CA VAL A 251 -39.85 1.48 -10.23
C VAL A 251 -40.52 1.25 -11.57
#